data_AF-A0A3M8FXU6-F1
#
_entry.id   AF-A0A3M8FXU6-F1
#
_cell.length_a   1.000
_cell.length_b   1.000
_cell.length_c   1.000
_cell.angle_alpha   90.00
_cell.angle_beta   90.00
_cell.angle_gamma   90.00
#
_symmetry.space_group_name_H-M   'P 1'
#
loop_
_entity.id
_entity.type
_entity.pdbx_description
1 polymer ?
#
loop_
_entity_poly.entity_id
_entity_poly.type
_entity_poly.pdbx_seq_one_letter_code
_entity_poly.pdbx_strand_id
1 'polypeptide(L)'
;MAHAQPARVEAGAFVVTAHTPNPVERPIFICGCHRTGTTLLQKSLSRHPDLDILPETKILAWLWTPRGEVVSRNGPELIRFIAERIGRINREWAKPKHDWRREQLRASAESAPARFESACAVMRHVLAHTTTQDSKRVGEKTPLHVFHISAILREFPDARIIITRRDLRAAYHSQATRNRTGALSYRPFGSARFVASWLMAERLARKYLSSPDSTNITTVHYEELAQKPREVFESLCSFLSIPNTTEMLDATVENSSFEDRREGFTTTSIDRWRGELPAETIVELERLAGPELVRAGYKLITGTTKLALKGHIVRVGLRSACAFAARWPRLTCYLWRDPRYVQHGAFPRIHSALTRAVRQPRVIVLGNHKSGTTAIAGLLAARAGLTTTIDLPRSRRREGYRLARGEMSIAAFYERNADLFEADLVKIPAMTFAADDIAAFFPDSQVVFVVRDPRQNIRSILNRRGISGTGRKLPLIYRIKQRLNGSPSVDRAAWGGSGRGYVGVLADRWNRGAELYIQIKSRALLVRYEDFTADKLAQIDALTDTLRLDRKADITDMLDHQFQPAGNRTVRADEFFGADNLAEIERVCAPMMHQFGYEPSQQDRPR
;
A
#
# COMPACT_ATOMS: atom_id res chain seq x y z
N MET A 1 -41.10 -9.25 48.67
CA MET A 1 -41.12 -8.95 47.23
C MET A 1 -39.68 -8.84 46.77
N ALA A 2 -39.15 -9.89 46.16
CA ALA A 2 -37.75 -10.02 45.80
C ALA A 2 -37.52 -9.54 44.36
N HIS A 3 -36.54 -8.65 44.19
CA HIS A 3 -36.07 -8.17 42.89
C HIS A 3 -35.49 -9.32 42.06
N ALA A 4 -36.08 -9.56 40.89
CA ALA A 4 -35.60 -10.55 39.94
C ALA A 4 -34.23 -10.15 39.38
N GLN A 5 -33.23 -11.00 39.61
CA GLN A 5 -31.95 -10.97 38.91
C GLN A 5 -32.18 -11.27 37.41
N PRO A 6 -31.49 -10.60 36.47
CA PRO A 6 -31.52 -11.00 35.08
C PRO A 6 -30.84 -12.38 34.94
N ALA A 7 -31.56 -13.30 34.29
CA ALA A 7 -31.18 -14.70 34.15
C ALA A 7 -29.76 -14.87 33.59
N ARG A 8 -28.98 -15.75 34.23
CA ARG A 8 -27.77 -16.34 33.66
C ARG A 8 -28.16 -17.04 32.35
N VAL A 9 -27.62 -16.57 31.23
CA VAL A 9 -27.67 -17.29 29.96
C VAL A 9 -26.75 -18.50 30.09
N GLU A 10 -27.33 -19.69 30.22
CA GLU A 10 -26.62 -20.96 30.13
C GLU A 10 -25.99 -21.11 28.73
N ALA A 11 -24.79 -21.67 28.68
CA ALA A 11 -24.06 -21.94 27.45
C ALA A 11 -24.72 -23.10 26.68
N GLY A 12 -25.80 -22.78 25.97
CA GLY A 12 -26.42 -23.67 24.99
C GLY A 12 -25.50 -23.86 23.79
N ALA A 13 -25.37 -25.10 23.32
CA ALA A 13 -24.70 -25.42 22.07
C ALA A 13 -25.29 -24.58 20.93
N PHE A 14 -24.49 -23.70 20.34
CA PHE A 14 -24.90 -22.86 19.22
C PHE A 14 -25.16 -23.76 18.01
N VAL A 15 -26.43 -23.99 17.69
CA VAL A 15 -26.83 -24.50 16.38
C VAL A 15 -26.50 -23.42 15.36
N VAL A 16 -25.48 -23.64 14.53
CA VAL A 16 -25.10 -22.74 13.45
C VAL A 16 -26.12 -22.91 12.32
N THR A 17 -27.19 -22.12 12.34
CA THR A 17 -28.06 -21.97 11.18
C THR A 17 -27.31 -21.23 10.08
N ALA A 18 -27.59 -21.56 8.82
CA ALA A 18 -27.04 -20.85 7.67
C ALA A 18 -27.35 -19.35 7.81
N HIS A 19 -26.31 -18.54 8.02
CA HIS A 19 -26.43 -17.11 8.26
C HIS A 19 -26.32 -16.35 6.94
N THR A 20 -27.31 -15.51 6.65
CA THR A 20 -27.27 -14.61 5.51
C THR A 20 -26.15 -13.59 5.71
N PRO A 21 -25.21 -13.41 4.76
CA PRO A 21 -24.14 -12.42 4.91
C PRO A 21 -24.72 -11.01 5.03
N ASN A 22 -24.20 -10.24 5.98
CA ASN A 22 -24.55 -8.83 6.11
C ASN A 22 -24.07 -8.02 4.90
N PRO A 23 -24.86 -7.06 4.40
CA PRO A 23 -24.39 -6.11 3.41
C PRO A 23 -23.25 -5.27 3.99
N VAL A 24 -22.14 -5.19 3.26
CA VAL A 24 -20.96 -4.40 3.65
C VAL A 24 -20.95 -3.10 2.85
N GLU A 25 -21.94 -2.26 3.15
CA GLU A 25 -22.10 -0.92 2.58
C GLU A 25 -21.56 0.13 3.54
N ARG A 26 -20.82 1.10 3.00
CA ARG A 26 -20.20 2.20 3.74
C ARG A 26 -19.51 1.73 5.04
N PRO A 27 -18.61 0.73 5.02
CA PRO A 27 -18.04 0.18 6.25
C PRO A 27 -17.20 1.20 7.02
N ILE A 28 -17.14 1.06 8.35
CA ILE A 28 -16.40 1.96 9.23
C ILE A 28 -15.02 1.37 9.53
N PHE A 29 -13.94 2.11 9.27
CA PHE A 29 -12.59 1.71 9.65
C PHE A 29 -12.00 2.66 10.68
N ILE A 30 -11.74 2.16 11.89
CA ILE A 30 -11.06 2.92 12.94
C ILE A 30 -9.58 2.55 12.93
N CYS A 31 -8.74 3.52 12.60
CA CYS A 31 -7.31 3.33 12.42
C CYS A 31 -6.49 4.45 13.10
N GLY A 32 -5.15 4.38 12.99
CA GLY A 32 -4.22 5.32 13.63
C GLY A 32 -2.91 4.65 14.05
N CYS A 33 -2.15 5.30 14.92
CA CYS A 33 -1.04 4.62 15.59
C CYS A 33 -1.57 3.74 16.74
N HIS A 34 -0.81 2.75 17.20
CA HIS A 34 -1.17 2.09 18.46
C HIS A 34 -1.20 3.11 19.60
N ARG A 35 -2.11 2.89 20.57
CA ARG A 35 -2.25 3.67 21.82
C ARG A 35 -2.83 5.09 21.66
N THR A 36 -3.45 5.41 20.54
CA THR A 36 -4.14 6.67 20.25
C THR A 36 -5.63 6.66 20.60
N GLY A 37 -6.10 5.70 21.41
CA GLY A 37 -7.52 5.64 21.83
C GLY A 37 -8.46 4.87 20.91
N THR A 38 -7.96 4.21 19.86
CA THR A 38 -8.78 3.41 18.91
C THR A 38 -9.74 2.43 19.57
N THR A 39 -9.33 1.78 20.67
CA THR A 39 -10.18 0.78 21.37
C THR A 39 -11.27 1.45 22.20
N LEU A 40 -11.01 2.60 22.82
CA LEU A 40 -12.04 3.38 23.52
C LEU A 40 -13.10 3.82 22.51
N LEU A 41 -12.66 4.43 21.41
CA LEU A 41 -13.53 4.87 20.34
C LEU A 41 -14.37 3.73 19.75
N GLN A 42 -13.75 2.58 19.45
CA GLN A 42 -14.49 1.41 18.96
C GLN A 42 -15.52 0.92 19.98
N LYS A 43 -15.15 0.76 21.24
CA LYS A 43 -16.07 0.27 22.28
C LYS A 43 -17.24 1.24 22.51
N SER A 44 -17.01 2.55 22.40
CA SER A 44 -18.06 3.56 22.46
C SER A 44 -19.00 3.47 21.26
N LEU A 45 -18.47 3.49 20.03
CA LEU A 45 -19.29 3.39 18.82
C LEU A 45 -20.07 2.07 18.75
N SER A 46 -19.50 0.96 19.22
CA SER A 46 -20.18 -0.35 19.30
C SER A 46 -21.31 -0.42 20.33
N ARG A 47 -21.61 0.66 21.06
CA ARG A 47 -22.83 0.76 21.88
C ARG A 47 -24.00 1.38 21.14
N HIS A 48 -23.76 1.98 19.99
CA HIS A 48 -24.83 2.46 19.14
C HIS A 48 -25.57 1.23 18.55
N PRO A 49 -26.90 1.16 18.64
CA PRO A 49 -27.66 -0.03 18.23
C PRO A 49 -27.48 -0.39 16.75
N ASP A 50 -27.29 0.61 15.90
CA ASP A 50 -27.10 0.39 14.45
C ASP A 50 -25.68 -0.02 14.05
N LEU A 51 -24.70 -0.07 14.97
CA LEU A 51 -23.29 -0.29 14.63
C LEU A 51 -22.73 -1.60 15.22
N ASP A 52 -22.00 -2.34 14.38
CA ASP A 52 -21.13 -3.43 14.84
C ASP A 52 -19.72 -3.29 14.28
N ILE A 53 -18.78 -2.91 15.15
CA ILE A 53 -17.39 -2.66 14.79
C ILE A 53 -16.51 -3.73 15.43
N LEU A 54 -15.89 -4.54 14.57
CA LEU A 54 -15.07 -5.67 14.97
C LEU A 54 -13.84 -5.23 15.79
N PRO A 55 -13.44 -6.02 16.79
CA PRO A 55 -12.14 -5.86 17.43
C PRO A 55 -11.01 -6.19 16.44
N GLU A 56 -9.78 -5.78 16.77
CA GLU A 56 -8.57 -5.89 15.94
C GLU A 56 -8.44 -7.24 15.20
N THR A 57 -8.79 -7.24 13.92
CA THR A 57 -8.62 -8.43 13.08
C THR A 57 -7.16 -8.58 12.67
N LYS A 58 -6.45 -7.47 12.45
CA LYS A 58 -5.07 -7.39 11.91
C LYS A 58 -4.88 -8.12 10.58
N ILE A 59 -5.96 -8.49 9.90
CA ILE A 59 -5.93 -9.32 8.68
C ILE A 59 -5.15 -8.61 7.58
N LEU A 60 -5.35 -7.30 7.40
CA LEU A 60 -4.59 -6.58 6.38
C LEU A 60 -3.09 -6.55 6.73
N ALA A 61 -2.70 -6.44 8.00
CA ALA A 61 -1.29 -6.52 8.37
C ALA A 61 -0.66 -7.92 8.13
N TRP A 62 -1.46 -8.99 8.19
CA TRP A 62 -1.00 -10.37 7.96
C TRP A 62 -0.91 -10.70 6.47
N LEU A 63 -2.04 -10.55 5.78
CA LEU A 63 -2.21 -10.94 4.38
C LEU A 63 -1.49 -9.97 3.44
N TRP A 64 -1.25 -8.75 3.90
CA TRP A 64 -0.43 -7.82 3.15
C TRP A 64 1.04 -8.04 3.44
N THR A 65 1.78 -8.41 2.39
CA THR A 65 3.21 -8.65 2.46
C THR A 65 3.94 -7.63 1.58
N PRO A 66 5.05 -7.00 2.03
CA PRO A 66 5.86 -6.14 1.15
C PRO A 66 6.49 -6.91 -0.03
N ARG A 67 6.44 -8.24 0.01
CA ARG A 67 7.14 -9.16 -0.92
C ARG A 67 6.19 -10.05 -1.72
N GLY A 68 4.89 -9.71 -1.78
CA GLY A 68 3.85 -10.51 -2.43
C GLY A 68 3.91 -12.00 -2.16
N GLU A 69 4.37 -12.40 -0.97
CA GLU A 69 4.35 -13.78 -0.53
C GLU A 69 2.90 -14.25 -0.55
N VAL A 70 2.65 -15.26 -1.38
CA VAL A 70 1.39 -15.95 -1.48
C VAL A 70 1.07 -16.46 -0.08
N VAL A 71 -0.02 -15.97 0.50
CA VAL A 71 -0.69 -16.76 1.54
C VAL A 71 -1.01 -18.06 0.84
N SER A 72 -0.33 -19.14 1.19
CA SER A 72 -0.39 -20.42 0.46
C SER A 72 -1.83 -20.95 0.34
N ARG A 73 -2.70 -20.46 1.22
CA ARG A 73 -4.13 -20.71 1.28
C ARG A 73 -4.90 -19.59 0.58
N ASN A 74 -5.89 -19.95 -0.22
CA ASN A 74 -6.86 -19.03 -0.80
C ASN A 74 -8.28 -19.59 -0.63
N GLY A 75 -9.28 -18.77 -0.91
CA GLY A 75 -10.69 -19.15 -0.86
C GLY A 75 -11.08 -19.79 0.48
N PRO A 76 -11.79 -20.93 0.48
CA PRO A 76 -12.26 -21.60 1.70
C PRO A 76 -11.17 -21.88 2.74
N GLU A 77 -9.99 -22.36 2.31
CA GLU A 77 -8.90 -22.69 3.22
C GLU A 77 -8.34 -21.48 3.94
N LEU A 78 -8.32 -20.32 3.26
CA LEU A 78 -7.89 -19.08 3.87
C LEU A 78 -8.87 -18.63 4.96
N ILE A 79 -10.17 -18.77 4.70
CA ILE A 79 -11.21 -18.39 5.66
C ILE A 79 -11.14 -19.28 6.91
N ARG A 80 -11.05 -20.62 6.76
CA ARG A 80 -10.87 -21.54 7.90
C ARG A 80 -9.63 -21.18 8.72
N PHE A 81 -8.52 -20.90 8.03
CA PHE A 81 -7.28 -20.47 8.68
C PHE A 81 -7.46 -19.18 9.48
N ILE A 82 -8.14 -18.16 8.92
CA ILE A 82 -8.39 -16.90 9.62
C ILE A 82 -9.28 -17.14 10.84
N ALA A 83 -10.38 -17.91 10.70
CA ALA A 83 -11.31 -18.22 11.79
C ALA A 83 -10.62 -18.89 12.99
N GLU A 84 -9.74 -19.86 12.73
CA GLU A 84 -8.95 -20.52 13.77
C GLU A 84 -7.92 -19.60 14.42
N ARG A 85 -7.30 -18.73 13.61
CA ARG A 85 -6.10 -18.01 14.01
C ARG A 85 -6.41 -16.70 14.69
N ILE A 86 -7.50 -16.02 14.34
CA ILE A 86 -7.87 -14.70 14.86
C ILE A 86 -8.03 -14.70 16.38
N GLY A 87 -8.61 -15.77 16.95
CA GLY A 87 -8.73 -15.95 18.41
C GLY A 87 -7.40 -16.21 19.12
N ARG A 88 -6.38 -16.77 18.43
CA ARG A 88 -5.08 -17.07 19.06
C ARG A 88 -4.18 -15.85 19.23
N ILE A 89 -4.42 -14.79 18.47
CA ILE A 89 -3.54 -13.62 18.36
C ILE A 89 -4.18 -12.30 18.78
N ASN A 90 -5.50 -12.28 18.93
CA ASN A 90 -6.20 -11.21 19.59
C ASN A 90 -6.99 -11.77 20.79
N ARG A 91 -6.57 -11.35 22.00
CA ARG A 91 -7.23 -11.73 23.26
C ARG A 91 -8.71 -11.34 23.30
N GLU A 92 -9.12 -10.23 22.67
CA GLU A 92 -10.53 -9.89 22.56
C GLU A 92 -11.29 -10.93 21.74
N TRP A 93 -10.76 -11.32 20.58
CA TRP A 93 -11.36 -12.38 19.77
C TRP A 93 -11.35 -13.75 20.45
N ALA A 94 -10.52 -13.97 21.48
CA ALA A 94 -10.50 -15.20 22.28
C ALA A 94 -11.62 -15.26 23.34
N LYS A 95 -12.27 -14.14 23.65
CA LYS A 95 -13.31 -14.08 24.69
C LYS A 95 -14.57 -14.86 24.23
N PRO A 96 -15.27 -15.58 25.14
CA PRO A 96 -16.45 -16.39 24.80
C PRO A 96 -17.54 -15.65 24.01
N LYS A 97 -17.73 -14.35 24.27
CA LYS A 97 -18.71 -13.50 23.55
C LYS A 97 -18.47 -13.37 22.04
N HIS A 98 -17.30 -13.77 21.54
CA HIS A 98 -16.97 -13.77 20.11
C HIS A 98 -16.90 -15.18 19.51
N ASP A 99 -17.26 -16.23 20.26
CA ASP A 99 -17.19 -17.62 19.80
C ASP A 99 -18.08 -17.84 18.57
N TRP A 100 -19.30 -17.30 18.61
CA TRP A 100 -20.23 -17.32 17.48
C TRP A 100 -19.65 -16.67 16.21
N ARG A 101 -18.88 -15.57 16.34
CA ARG A 101 -18.25 -14.89 15.19
C ARG A 101 -17.20 -15.76 14.54
N ARG A 102 -16.40 -16.46 15.35
CA ARG A 102 -15.36 -17.36 14.84
C ARG A 102 -15.98 -18.58 14.17
N GLU A 103 -17.07 -19.09 14.74
CA GLU A 103 -17.78 -20.23 14.15
C GLU A 103 -18.49 -19.85 12.86
N GLN A 104 -19.19 -18.71 12.81
CA GLN A 104 -19.77 -18.21 11.55
C GLN A 104 -18.70 -17.92 10.49
N LEU A 105 -17.55 -17.34 10.87
CA LEU A 105 -16.45 -17.18 9.92
C LEU A 105 -15.97 -18.53 9.40
N ARG A 106 -15.83 -19.54 10.25
CA ARG A 106 -15.43 -20.89 9.84
C ARG A 106 -16.45 -21.51 8.88
N ALA A 107 -17.74 -21.43 9.20
CA ALA A 107 -18.83 -21.95 8.36
C ALA A 107 -18.89 -21.23 7.00
N SER A 108 -18.65 -19.92 6.98
CA SER A 108 -18.62 -19.12 5.73
C SER A 108 -17.51 -19.52 4.76
N ALA A 109 -16.59 -20.42 5.14
CA ALA A 109 -15.61 -20.97 4.21
C ALA A 109 -16.29 -21.76 3.09
N GLU A 110 -17.46 -22.35 3.32
CA GLU A 110 -18.19 -23.12 2.30
C GLU A 110 -18.76 -22.23 1.19
N SER A 111 -19.18 -21.00 1.54
CA SER A 111 -19.67 -19.99 0.61
C SER A 111 -18.59 -19.03 0.10
N ALA A 112 -17.34 -19.19 0.56
CA ALA A 112 -16.23 -18.36 0.13
C ALA A 112 -15.89 -18.62 -1.36
N PRO A 113 -15.53 -17.58 -2.13
CA PRO A 113 -15.09 -17.76 -3.51
C PRO A 113 -13.84 -18.66 -3.53
N ALA A 114 -13.64 -19.40 -4.63
CA ALA A 114 -12.44 -20.22 -4.81
C ALA A 114 -11.13 -19.42 -4.66
N ARG A 115 -11.20 -18.10 -4.92
CA ARG A 115 -10.09 -17.17 -4.76
C ARG A 115 -10.58 -15.76 -4.44
N PHE A 116 -9.94 -15.10 -3.48
CA PHE A 116 -10.09 -13.68 -3.24
C PHE A 116 -9.15 -12.86 -4.14
N GLU A 117 -9.66 -11.75 -4.66
CA GLU A 117 -8.93 -10.83 -5.55
C GLU A 117 -7.93 -9.95 -4.78
N SER A 118 -8.24 -9.65 -3.52
CA SER A 118 -7.43 -8.77 -2.68
C SER A 118 -7.54 -9.15 -1.20
N ALA A 119 -6.60 -8.70 -0.37
CA ALA A 119 -6.71 -8.82 1.09
C ALA A 119 -7.90 -8.02 1.65
N CYS A 120 -8.35 -6.97 0.94
CA CYS A 120 -9.53 -6.20 1.33
C CYS A 120 -10.83 -6.94 0.93
N ALA A 121 -10.82 -7.76 -0.13
CA ALA A 121 -11.94 -8.67 -0.43
C ALA A 121 -12.09 -9.74 0.66
N VAL A 122 -10.98 -10.21 1.25
CA VAL A 122 -11.02 -11.06 2.45
C VAL A 122 -11.63 -10.29 3.64
N MET A 123 -11.26 -9.02 3.83
CA MET A 123 -11.87 -8.17 4.86
C MET A 123 -13.38 -8.02 4.65
N ARG A 124 -13.84 -7.84 3.41
CA ARG A 124 -15.26 -7.78 3.06
C ARG A 124 -15.98 -9.05 3.48
N HIS A 125 -15.41 -10.21 3.16
CA HIS A 125 -15.94 -11.51 3.57
C HIS A 125 -16.02 -11.64 5.10
N VAL A 126 -14.99 -11.21 5.82
CA VAL A 126 -14.96 -11.24 7.28
C VAL A 126 -16.02 -10.31 7.88
N LEU A 127 -16.15 -9.08 7.38
CA LEU A 127 -17.17 -8.15 7.82
C LEU A 127 -18.58 -8.73 7.61
N ALA A 128 -18.85 -9.29 6.42
CA ALA A 128 -20.17 -9.82 6.07
C ALA A 128 -20.62 -10.99 6.96
N HIS A 129 -19.68 -11.84 7.43
CA HIS A 129 -20.01 -13.09 8.12
C HIS A 129 -19.67 -13.09 9.62
N THR A 130 -19.20 -11.97 10.17
CA THR A 130 -18.82 -11.92 11.58
C THR A 130 -19.48 -10.79 12.34
N THR A 131 -20.43 -10.07 11.75
CA THR A 131 -21.19 -9.01 12.40
C THR A 131 -22.63 -9.39 12.68
N THR A 132 -23.26 -8.71 13.63
CA THR A 132 -24.66 -8.93 14.02
C THR A 132 -25.61 -8.52 12.90
N GLN A 133 -26.68 -9.29 12.69
CA GLN A 133 -27.69 -9.03 11.64
C GLN A 133 -28.47 -7.74 11.87
N ASP A 134 -28.65 -7.33 13.12
CA ASP A 134 -29.44 -6.15 13.48
C ASP A 134 -28.68 -4.83 13.22
N SER A 135 -27.40 -4.90 12.87
CA SER A 135 -26.57 -3.71 12.65
C SER A 135 -26.72 -3.18 11.24
N LYS A 136 -27.10 -1.90 11.13
CA LYS A 136 -27.22 -1.22 9.83
C LYS A 136 -25.87 -0.89 9.21
N ARG A 137 -24.81 -0.74 10.01
CA ARG A 137 -23.45 -0.51 9.51
C ARG A 137 -22.42 -1.33 10.27
N VAL A 138 -21.50 -1.87 9.50
CA VAL A 138 -20.42 -2.73 9.99
C VAL A 138 -19.07 -2.04 9.91
N GLY A 139 -18.11 -2.49 10.70
CA GLY A 139 -16.78 -1.91 10.67
C GLY A 139 -15.71 -2.77 11.29
N GLU A 140 -14.48 -2.30 11.22
CA GLU A 140 -13.32 -2.94 11.81
C GLU A 140 -12.38 -1.90 12.43
N LYS A 141 -11.85 -2.22 13.60
CA LYS A 141 -10.82 -1.42 14.24
C LYS A 141 -9.52 -2.19 14.27
N THR A 142 -8.56 -1.81 13.43
CA THR A 142 -7.14 -2.11 13.61
C THR A 142 -6.33 -0.83 13.39
N PRO A 143 -5.54 -0.36 14.38
CA PRO A 143 -4.81 0.90 14.24
C PRO A 143 -3.98 0.97 12.94
N LEU A 144 -3.18 -0.08 12.71
CA LEU A 144 -2.25 -0.13 11.57
C LEU A 144 -2.94 -0.26 10.20
N HIS A 145 -4.27 -0.40 10.14
CA HIS A 145 -5.01 -0.26 8.89
C HIS A 145 -4.91 1.14 8.28
N VAL A 146 -4.40 2.13 9.03
CA VAL A 146 -4.01 3.45 8.50
C VAL A 146 -3.03 3.32 7.33
N PHE A 147 -2.15 2.31 7.34
CA PHE A 147 -1.20 2.03 6.25
C PHE A 147 -1.86 1.43 5.00
N HIS A 148 -3.11 1.00 5.10
CA HIS A 148 -3.88 0.33 4.06
C HIS A 148 -5.07 1.17 3.56
N ILE A 149 -5.24 2.42 4.01
CA ILE A 149 -6.38 3.28 3.63
C ILE A 149 -6.61 3.31 2.12
N SER A 150 -5.56 3.52 1.31
CA SER A 150 -5.71 3.51 -0.15
C SER A 150 -6.20 2.17 -0.73
N ALA A 151 -5.83 1.04 -0.12
CA ALA A 151 -6.33 -0.27 -0.53
C ALA A 151 -7.78 -0.50 -0.05
N ILE A 152 -8.09 -0.02 1.16
CA ILE A 152 -9.45 -0.04 1.72
C ILE A 152 -10.38 0.76 0.82
N LEU A 153 -10.04 2.00 0.44
CA LEU A 153 -10.89 2.84 -0.42
C LEU A 153 -11.03 2.31 -1.85
N ARG A 154 -10.08 1.50 -2.35
CA ARG A 154 -10.27 0.80 -3.64
C ARG A 154 -11.29 -0.32 -3.55
N GLU A 155 -11.30 -1.06 -2.44
CA GLU A 155 -12.25 -2.15 -2.22
C GLU A 155 -13.62 -1.62 -1.79
N PHE A 156 -13.64 -0.59 -0.93
CA PHE A 156 -14.80 0.04 -0.33
C PHE A 156 -14.76 1.55 -0.63
N PRO A 157 -15.17 1.98 -1.84
CA PRO A 157 -15.11 3.40 -2.23
C PRO A 157 -15.91 4.35 -1.33
N ASP A 158 -16.88 3.81 -0.61
CA ASP A 158 -17.82 4.50 0.26
C ASP A 158 -17.51 4.31 1.77
N ALA A 159 -16.38 3.67 2.10
CA ALA A 159 -15.96 3.46 3.48
C ALA A 159 -15.78 4.78 4.24
N ARG A 160 -16.17 4.78 5.52
CA ARG A 160 -15.90 5.90 6.44
C ARG A 160 -14.70 5.58 7.32
N ILE A 161 -13.66 6.37 7.20
CA ILE A 161 -12.38 6.13 7.87
C ILE A 161 -12.19 7.14 9.00
N ILE A 162 -11.95 6.65 10.21
CA ILE A 162 -11.66 7.47 11.38
C ILE A 162 -10.21 7.23 11.80
N ILE A 163 -9.35 8.24 11.66
CA ILE A 163 -7.94 8.17 12.04
C ILE A 163 -7.75 8.83 13.40
N THR A 164 -7.48 8.01 14.42
CA THR A 164 -7.19 8.50 15.77
C THR A 164 -5.76 9.02 15.88
N ARG A 165 -5.60 10.13 16.61
CA ARG A 165 -4.34 10.84 16.83
C ARG A 165 -4.14 11.06 18.34
N ARG A 166 -2.89 11.12 18.79
CA ARG A 166 -2.52 11.36 20.20
C ARG A 166 -1.07 11.82 20.26
N ASP A 167 -0.72 12.57 21.30
CA ASP A 167 0.68 12.92 21.61
C ASP A 167 1.57 11.66 21.60
N LEU A 168 2.64 11.69 20.80
CA LEU A 168 3.61 10.59 20.70
C LEU A 168 4.13 10.16 22.08
N ARG A 169 4.36 11.12 22.98
CA ARG A 169 4.93 10.87 24.32
C ARG A 169 3.92 10.12 25.18
N ALA A 170 2.66 10.53 25.17
CA ALA A 170 1.57 9.83 25.84
C ALA A 170 1.31 8.43 25.25
N ALA A 171 1.30 8.32 23.92
CA ALA A 171 1.10 7.04 23.23
C ALA A 171 2.26 6.07 23.50
N TYR A 172 3.50 6.55 23.49
CA TYR A 172 4.70 5.77 23.80
C TYR A 172 4.73 5.33 25.26
N HIS A 173 4.44 6.23 26.20
CA HIS A 173 4.29 5.90 27.62
C HIS A 173 3.27 4.77 27.84
N SER A 174 2.10 4.87 27.21
CA SER A 174 1.07 3.84 27.28
C SER A 174 1.53 2.49 26.71
N GLN A 175 2.39 2.50 25.68
CA GLN A 175 2.96 1.29 25.10
C GLN A 175 4.07 0.70 25.98
N ALA A 176 4.92 1.53 26.57
CA ALA A 176 6.07 1.13 27.37
C ALA A 176 5.68 0.53 28.73
N THR A 177 4.55 0.97 29.29
CA THR A 177 4.02 0.50 30.59
C THR A 177 3.19 -0.79 30.50
N ARG A 178 3.08 -1.41 29.31
CA ARG A 178 2.19 -2.57 29.07
C ARG A 178 2.68 -3.90 29.69
N ASN A 179 3.98 -4.07 29.90
CA ASN A 179 4.56 -5.31 30.44
C ASN A 179 5.21 -5.01 31.80
N ARG A 180 4.44 -5.13 32.89
CA ARG A 180 4.87 -4.82 34.28
C ARG A 180 5.81 -5.87 34.92
N THR A 181 6.53 -6.69 34.15
CA THR A 181 7.55 -7.57 34.72
C THR A 181 8.81 -6.76 35.06
N GLY A 182 8.76 -6.03 36.18
CA GLY A 182 9.89 -5.51 36.97
C GLY A 182 10.82 -4.45 36.36
N ALA A 183 10.86 -4.31 35.03
CA ALA A 183 11.60 -3.26 34.35
C ALA A 183 10.69 -2.65 33.28
N LEU A 184 10.53 -1.32 33.31
CA LEU A 184 10.12 -0.55 32.13
C LEU A 184 10.88 -1.16 30.95
N SER A 185 10.18 -1.74 29.97
CA SER A 185 10.81 -2.41 28.83
C SER A 185 11.31 -1.35 27.84
N TYR A 186 12.14 -0.43 28.35
CA TYR A 186 12.66 0.72 27.67
C TYR A 186 13.78 0.24 26.74
N ARG A 187 13.43 -0.14 25.52
CA ARG A 187 14.43 -0.46 24.50
C ARG A 187 14.62 0.77 23.61
N PRO A 188 15.80 1.39 23.58
CA PRO A 188 16.10 2.52 22.66
C PRO A 188 15.95 2.15 21.17
N PHE A 189 15.85 0.86 20.83
CA PHE A 189 15.47 0.39 19.49
C PHE A 189 13.96 0.09 19.32
N GLY A 190 13.22 -0.01 20.42
CA GLY A 190 11.75 -0.13 20.44
C GLY A 190 11.03 1.20 20.22
N SER A 191 11.64 2.32 20.65
CA SER A 191 11.18 3.69 20.36
C SER A 191 11.12 3.96 18.87
N ALA A 192 12.17 3.67 18.12
CA ALA A 192 12.26 3.96 16.68
C ALA A 192 11.11 3.36 15.85
N ARG A 193 10.74 2.11 16.11
CA ARG A 193 9.65 1.43 15.41
C ARG A 193 8.29 2.06 15.72
N PHE A 194 8.06 2.37 16.98
CA PHE A 194 6.82 3.02 17.43
C PHE A 194 6.73 4.45 16.89
N VAL A 195 7.83 5.22 16.98
CA VAL A 195 7.97 6.58 16.46
C VAL A 195 7.77 6.60 14.94
N ALA A 196 8.40 5.71 14.18
CA ALA A 196 8.18 5.61 12.73
C ALA A 196 6.72 5.32 12.38
N SER A 197 6.03 4.50 13.19
CA SER A 197 4.61 4.20 13.00
C SER A 197 3.72 5.40 13.28
N TRP A 198 4.03 6.14 14.34
CA TRP A 198 3.34 7.38 14.68
C TRP A 198 3.56 8.46 13.60
N LEU A 199 4.82 8.70 13.22
CA LEU A 199 5.19 9.62 12.14
C LEU A 199 4.45 9.30 10.84
N MET A 200 4.36 8.03 10.49
CA MET A 200 3.66 7.58 9.30
C MET A 200 2.14 7.78 9.42
N ALA A 201 1.54 7.44 10.55
CA ALA A 201 0.11 7.66 10.79
C ALA A 201 -0.24 9.15 10.68
N GLU A 202 0.56 10.04 11.28
CA GLU A 202 0.39 11.49 11.19
C GLU A 202 0.54 12.02 9.76
N ARG A 203 1.55 11.53 9.03
CA ARG A 203 1.74 11.89 7.63
C ARG A 203 0.56 11.45 6.76
N LEU A 204 0.07 10.23 6.96
CA LEU A 204 -1.07 9.69 6.21
C LEU A 204 -2.36 10.42 6.56
N ALA A 205 -2.60 10.72 7.84
CA ALA A 205 -3.74 11.53 8.27
C ALA A 205 -3.78 12.85 7.49
N ARG A 206 -2.67 13.61 7.48
CA ARG A 206 -2.59 14.86 6.71
C ARG A 206 -2.79 14.66 5.21
N LYS A 207 -2.14 13.63 4.62
CA LYS A 207 -2.26 13.32 3.20
C LYS A 207 -3.72 13.12 2.80
N TYR A 208 -4.44 12.31 3.56
CA TYR A 208 -5.82 11.93 3.25
C TYR A 208 -6.83 13.02 3.59
N LEU A 209 -6.59 13.80 4.65
CA LEU A 209 -7.39 15.00 4.93
C LEU A 209 -7.26 16.07 3.83
N SER A 210 -6.16 16.06 3.07
CA SER A 210 -5.93 16.99 1.96
C SER A 210 -6.29 16.40 0.58
N SER A 211 -6.78 15.17 0.50
CA SER A 211 -7.12 14.50 -0.76
C SER A 211 -8.62 14.66 -1.11
N PRO A 212 -9.03 14.36 -2.36
CA PRO A 212 -10.45 14.33 -2.72
C PRO A 212 -11.29 13.36 -1.87
N ASP A 213 -10.66 12.33 -1.30
CA ASP A 213 -11.28 11.36 -0.39
C ASP A 213 -11.55 11.93 1.01
N SER A 214 -11.21 13.19 1.30
CA SER A 214 -11.37 13.82 2.62
C SER A 214 -12.81 13.77 3.13
N THR A 215 -13.81 13.72 2.24
CA THR A 215 -15.22 13.57 2.63
C THR A 215 -15.54 12.22 3.27
N ASN A 216 -14.71 11.20 3.03
CA ASN A 216 -14.81 9.85 3.59
C ASN A 216 -13.91 9.63 4.80
N ILE A 217 -13.12 10.63 5.22
CA ILE A 217 -12.05 10.47 6.19
C ILE A 217 -12.09 11.59 7.22
N THR A 218 -12.11 11.23 8.50
CA THR A 218 -12.01 12.20 9.60
C THR A 218 -10.92 11.80 10.59
N THR A 219 -10.50 12.75 11.44
CA THR A 219 -9.55 12.49 12.52
C THR A 219 -10.18 12.75 13.88
N VAL A 220 -9.75 12.00 14.88
CA VAL A 220 -10.14 12.21 16.30
C VAL A 220 -8.88 12.32 17.14
N HIS A 221 -8.71 13.44 17.84
CA HIS A 221 -7.66 13.58 18.84
C HIS A 221 -8.08 12.90 20.13
N TYR A 222 -7.21 12.06 20.68
CA TYR A 222 -7.48 11.36 21.94
C TYR A 222 -7.73 12.34 23.08
N GLU A 223 -7.00 13.46 23.09
CA GLU A 223 -7.12 14.49 24.11
C GLU A 223 -8.53 15.10 24.11
N GLU A 224 -9.08 15.40 22.93
CA GLU A 224 -10.46 15.89 22.77
C GLU A 224 -11.48 14.81 23.13
N LEU A 225 -11.27 13.56 22.68
CA LEU A 225 -12.14 12.43 23.02
C LEU A 225 -12.22 12.22 24.54
N ALA A 226 -11.12 12.40 25.27
CA ALA A 226 -11.07 12.23 26.71
C ALA A 226 -11.67 13.42 27.49
N GLN A 227 -11.50 14.65 26.99
CA GLN A 227 -11.97 15.87 27.67
C GLN A 227 -13.42 16.22 27.33
N LYS A 228 -13.83 16.02 26.07
CA LYS A 228 -15.10 16.46 25.50
C LYS A 228 -15.76 15.34 24.69
N PRO A 229 -16.01 14.16 25.29
CA PRO A 229 -16.52 13.01 24.54
C PRO A 229 -17.84 13.30 23.84
N ARG A 230 -18.77 14.06 24.46
CA ARG A 230 -20.07 14.41 23.88
C ARG A 230 -19.93 15.14 22.53
N GLU A 231 -19.13 16.22 22.49
CA GLU A 231 -18.88 17.01 21.26
C GLU A 231 -18.24 16.15 20.16
N VAL A 232 -17.33 15.24 20.54
CA VAL A 232 -16.66 14.33 19.60
C VAL A 232 -17.64 13.31 19.01
N PHE A 233 -18.52 12.71 19.82
CA PHE A 233 -19.51 11.75 19.32
C PHE A 233 -20.62 12.43 18.50
N GLU A 234 -21.02 13.65 18.83
CA GLU A 234 -21.93 14.46 17.98
C GLU A 234 -21.34 14.63 16.57
N SER A 235 -20.08 15.05 16.50
CA SER A 235 -19.36 15.24 15.24
C SER A 235 -19.19 13.92 14.47
N LEU A 236 -18.87 12.83 15.17
CA LEU A 236 -18.73 11.51 14.55
C LEU A 236 -20.05 10.95 14.05
N CYS A 237 -21.15 11.10 14.79
CA CYS A 237 -22.47 10.68 14.33
C CYS A 237 -22.90 11.42 13.07
N SER A 238 -22.64 12.73 13.00
CA SER A 238 -22.86 13.53 11.79
C SER A 238 -22.03 13.01 10.60
N PHE A 239 -20.73 12.80 10.79
CA PHE A 239 -19.82 12.24 9.77
C PHE A 239 -20.26 10.84 9.29
N LEU A 240 -20.68 9.99 10.22
CA LEU A 240 -21.18 8.64 9.98
C LEU A 240 -22.62 8.62 9.46
N SER A 241 -23.32 9.75 9.49
CA SER A 241 -24.73 9.88 9.11
C SER A 241 -25.64 8.92 9.90
N ILE A 242 -25.47 8.88 11.22
CA ILE A 242 -26.27 8.08 12.17
C ILE A 242 -26.82 8.97 13.30
N PRO A 243 -27.91 8.55 13.99
CA PRO A 243 -28.40 9.25 15.17
C PRO A 243 -27.33 9.38 16.25
N ASN A 244 -27.40 10.45 17.04
CA ASN A 244 -26.58 10.55 18.23
C ASN A 244 -27.30 9.88 19.41
N THR A 245 -26.59 9.05 20.17
CA THR A 245 -27.16 8.32 21.31
C THR A 245 -26.22 8.41 22.52
N THR A 246 -26.80 8.50 23.72
CA THR A 246 -26.03 8.74 24.95
C THR A 246 -25.26 7.51 25.43
N GLU A 247 -25.68 6.30 25.04
CA GLU A 247 -25.11 5.02 25.45
C GLU A 247 -23.65 4.86 25.02
N MET A 248 -23.23 5.57 23.96
CA MET A 248 -21.83 5.62 23.52
C MET A 248 -20.88 6.21 24.58
N LEU A 249 -21.40 7.06 25.48
CA LEU A 249 -20.64 7.72 26.53
C LEU A 249 -20.38 6.82 27.75
N ASP A 250 -21.13 5.73 27.90
CA ASP A 250 -21.01 4.86 29.07
C ASP A 250 -19.86 3.83 28.93
N ALA A 251 -19.11 3.88 27.82
CA ALA A 251 -18.13 2.87 27.46
C ALA A 251 -16.96 2.79 28.44
N THR A 252 -16.68 1.58 28.92
CA THR A 252 -15.52 1.30 29.76
C THR A 252 -14.49 0.45 29.03
N VAL A 253 -13.21 0.77 29.24
CA VAL A 253 -12.10 0.04 28.63
C VAL A 253 -11.29 -0.63 29.74
N GLU A 254 -11.14 -1.96 29.65
CA GLU A 254 -10.07 -2.67 30.34
C GLU A 254 -8.73 -2.17 29.80
N ASN A 255 -8.01 -1.40 30.61
CA ASN A 255 -6.75 -0.83 30.18
C ASN A 255 -5.72 -1.96 30.10
N SER A 256 -5.37 -2.42 28.90
CA SER A 256 -4.43 -3.54 28.72
C SER A 256 -3.00 -3.27 29.21
N SER A 257 -2.70 -2.03 29.65
CA SER A 257 -1.45 -1.70 30.33
C SER A 257 -1.54 -1.78 31.87
N PHE A 258 -2.76 -1.91 32.42
CA PHE A 258 -3.06 -1.93 33.84
C PHE A 258 -4.19 -2.95 34.08
N GLU A 259 -3.85 -4.20 34.41
CA GLU A 259 -4.84 -5.18 34.89
C GLU A 259 -5.54 -4.58 36.15
N ASP A 260 -6.86 -4.79 36.24
CA ASP A 260 -7.80 -4.32 37.28
C ASP A 260 -8.40 -2.90 37.20
N ARG A 261 -8.31 -2.16 36.09
CA ARG A 261 -9.06 -0.90 35.94
C ARG A 261 -9.93 -0.83 34.68
N ARG A 262 -11.25 -0.79 34.89
CA ARG A 262 -12.25 -0.36 33.90
C ARG A 262 -12.39 1.15 34.01
N GLU A 263 -11.61 1.88 33.22
CA GLU A 263 -11.71 3.35 33.16
C GLU A 263 -12.60 3.74 31.96
N GLY A 264 -13.54 4.65 32.20
CA GLY A 264 -14.28 5.35 31.14
C GLY A 264 -13.42 6.45 30.51
N PHE A 265 -14.03 7.56 30.10
CA PHE A 265 -13.29 8.74 29.68
C PHE A 265 -12.50 9.33 30.85
N THR A 266 -11.18 9.30 30.78
CA THR A 266 -10.28 9.87 31.79
C THR A 266 -9.25 10.80 31.16
N THR A 267 -9.11 11.99 31.75
CA THR A 267 -8.11 12.98 31.35
C THR A 267 -6.74 12.69 31.95
N THR A 268 -6.64 11.85 33.00
CA THR A 268 -5.38 11.54 33.68
C THR A 268 -4.34 10.97 32.71
N SER A 269 -4.77 10.17 31.73
CA SER A 269 -3.83 9.53 30.80
C SER A 269 -3.25 10.49 29.74
N ILE A 270 -3.77 11.71 29.62
CA ILE A 270 -3.25 12.74 28.68
C ILE A 270 -1.84 13.15 29.09
N ASP A 271 -1.64 13.47 30.37
CA ASP A 271 -0.41 14.09 30.87
C ASP A 271 0.42 13.20 31.79
N ARG A 272 -0.04 11.97 32.09
CA ARG A 272 0.66 10.99 32.94
C ARG A 272 2.13 10.77 32.54
N TRP A 273 2.42 10.82 31.24
CA TRP A 273 3.77 10.65 30.71
C TRP A 273 4.77 11.70 31.22
N ARG A 274 4.31 12.89 31.63
CA ARG A 274 5.21 13.95 32.15
C ARG A 274 5.90 13.57 33.45
N GLY A 275 5.20 12.83 34.33
CA GLY A 275 5.74 12.39 35.62
C GLY A 275 6.36 10.99 35.59
N GLU A 276 6.03 10.18 34.57
CA GLU A 276 6.43 8.77 34.54
C GLU A 276 7.45 8.42 33.44
N LEU A 277 7.63 9.25 32.40
CA LEU A 277 8.72 9.05 31.44
C LEU A 277 10.01 9.69 31.95
N PRO A 278 11.16 8.99 31.90
CA PRO A 278 12.46 9.59 32.17
C PRO A 278 12.71 10.83 31.29
N ALA A 279 13.39 11.86 31.79
CA ALA A 279 13.63 13.08 31.04
C ALA A 279 14.35 12.80 29.70
N GLU A 280 15.30 11.87 29.70
CA GLU A 280 16.08 11.46 28.51
C GLU A 280 15.19 10.84 27.43
N THR A 281 14.13 10.14 27.85
CA THR A 281 13.11 9.59 26.94
C THR A 281 12.37 10.69 26.21
N ILE A 282 11.92 11.69 26.97
CA ILE A 282 11.13 12.79 26.43
C ILE A 282 11.99 13.53 25.40
N VAL A 283 13.26 13.81 25.74
CA VAL A 283 14.23 14.43 24.83
C VAL A 283 14.45 13.56 23.58
N GLU A 284 14.53 12.24 23.72
CA GLU A 284 14.69 11.32 22.58
C GLU A 284 13.48 11.39 21.63
N LEU A 285 12.26 11.25 22.16
CA LEU A 285 11.03 11.29 21.37
C LEU A 285 10.86 12.65 20.66
N GLU A 286 11.11 13.75 21.36
CA GLU A 286 11.06 15.10 20.78
C GLU A 286 12.17 15.32 19.74
N ARG A 287 13.35 14.73 19.89
CA ARG A 287 14.39 14.80 18.85
C ARG A 287 14.01 13.99 17.60
N LEU A 288 13.42 12.82 17.77
CA LEU A 288 13.05 11.93 16.68
C LEU A 288 11.83 12.45 15.90
N ALA A 289 10.86 13.07 16.58
CA ALA A 289 9.58 13.45 15.98
C ALA A 289 9.18 14.93 16.16
N GLY A 290 10.06 15.78 16.69
CA GLY A 290 9.77 17.16 17.09
C GLY A 290 9.03 18.01 16.05
N PRO A 291 9.51 18.09 14.79
CA PRO A 291 8.79 18.85 13.76
C PRO A 291 7.37 18.37 13.52
N GLU A 292 7.14 17.07 13.68
CA GLU A 292 5.86 16.42 13.43
C GLU A 292 4.93 16.53 14.64
N LEU A 293 5.48 16.49 15.86
CA LEU A 293 4.77 16.85 17.09
C LEU A 293 4.24 18.28 17.02
N VAL A 294 5.09 19.24 16.66
CA VAL A 294 4.70 20.66 16.52
C VAL A 294 3.64 20.81 15.44
N ARG A 295 3.83 20.19 14.25
CA ARG A 295 2.82 20.22 13.18
C ARG A 295 1.50 19.55 13.56
N ALA A 296 1.53 18.58 14.46
CA ALA A 296 0.33 17.93 14.99
C ALA A 296 -0.34 18.70 16.14
N GLY A 297 0.21 19.86 16.54
CA GLY A 297 -0.34 20.73 17.59
C GLY A 297 0.24 20.50 18.99
N TYR A 298 1.24 19.63 19.14
CA TYR A 298 1.82 19.29 20.43
C TYR A 298 3.05 20.17 20.75
N LYS A 299 3.00 20.86 21.90
CA LYS A 299 4.11 21.68 22.40
C LYS A 299 5.27 20.79 22.89
N LEU A 300 6.49 21.11 22.47
CA LEU A 300 7.71 20.49 22.97
C LEU A 300 8.05 21.05 24.35
N ILE A 301 8.53 20.21 25.28
CA ILE A 301 8.85 20.65 26.65
C ILE A 301 10.34 20.62 26.98
N THR A 302 11.19 20.04 26.12
CA THR A 302 12.60 19.83 26.47
C THR A 302 13.55 20.97 26.08
N GLY A 303 13.10 21.97 25.32
CA GLY A 303 13.97 23.03 24.80
C GLY A 303 15.19 22.46 24.03
N THR A 304 16.17 23.30 23.68
CA THR A 304 17.44 22.83 23.08
C THR A 304 18.38 22.21 24.13
N THR A 305 17.93 21.20 24.88
CA THR A 305 18.83 20.46 25.78
C THR A 305 19.91 19.75 24.95
N LYS A 306 21.18 20.12 25.17
CA LYS A 306 22.34 19.49 24.53
C LYS A 306 22.55 18.10 25.14
N LEU A 307 22.53 17.07 24.31
CA LEU A 307 22.95 15.72 24.66
C LEU A 307 24.42 15.53 24.28
N ALA A 308 25.10 14.64 25.00
CA ALA A 308 26.48 14.28 24.71
C ALA A 308 26.70 13.92 23.22
N LEU A 309 27.82 14.38 22.67
CA LEU A 309 28.15 14.36 21.24
C LEU A 309 28.05 12.96 20.60
N LYS A 310 28.50 11.90 21.30
CA LYS A 310 28.36 10.50 20.88
C LYS A 310 26.90 10.04 20.74
N GLY A 311 26.01 10.51 21.61
CA GLY A 311 24.56 10.22 21.54
C GLY A 311 23.83 11.04 20.47
N HIS A 312 24.37 12.19 20.06
CA HIS A 312 23.75 13.06 19.07
C HIS A 312 23.81 12.45 17.66
N ILE A 313 24.97 11.96 17.21
CA ILE A 313 25.17 11.37 15.87
C ILE A 313 24.27 10.13 15.68
N VAL A 314 24.25 9.23 16.66
CA VAL A 314 23.39 8.02 16.63
C VAL A 314 21.91 8.39 16.53
N ARG A 315 21.46 9.44 17.21
CA ARG A 315 20.05 9.87 17.22
C ARG A 315 19.66 10.66 15.98
N VAL A 316 20.58 11.39 15.35
CA VAL A 316 20.38 11.97 14.02
C VAL A 316 20.20 10.86 12.98
N GLY A 317 21.05 9.83 13.02
CA GLY A 317 20.89 8.63 12.19
C GLY A 317 19.54 7.92 12.43
N LEU A 318 19.15 7.76 13.70
CA LEU A 318 17.88 7.13 14.06
C LEU A 318 16.65 7.95 13.64
N ARG A 319 16.73 9.28 13.75
CA ARG A 319 15.70 10.21 13.23
C ARG A 319 15.54 10.05 11.73
N SER A 320 16.65 10.06 10.99
CA SER A 320 16.66 9.84 9.54
C SER A 320 16.09 8.47 9.18
N ALA A 321 16.43 7.43 9.95
CA ALA A 321 15.89 6.08 9.77
C ALA A 321 14.38 6.00 10.06
N CYS A 322 13.89 6.66 11.11
CA CYS A 322 12.46 6.74 11.43
C CYS A 322 11.70 7.51 10.36
N ALA A 323 12.22 8.66 9.94
CA ALA A 323 11.64 9.47 8.87
C ALA A 323 11.62 8.69 7.56
N PHE A 324 12.70 7.97 7.24
CA PHE A 324 12.80 7.09 6.08
C PHE A 324 11.78 5.94 6.14
N ALA A 325 11.70 5.22 7.25
CA ALA A 325 10.71 4.16 7.45
C ALA A 325 9.27 4.69 7.32
N ALA A 326 9.01 5.90 7.84
CA ALA A 326 7.75 6.63 7.70
C ALA A 326 7.53 7.24 6.30
N ARG A 327 8.36 6.92 5.29
CA ARG A 327 8.01 7.11 3.86
C ARG A 327 7.33 5.89 3.28
N TRP A 328 7.42 4.74 3.95
CA TRP A 328 7.01 3.44 3.43
C TRP A 328 5.97 2.81 4.35
N PRO A 329 4.67 2.87 3.99
CA PRO A 329 3.64 2.14 4.73
C PRO A 329 3.99 0.65 4.78
N ARG A 330 4.65 0.14 3.72
CA ARG A 330 5.11 -1.25 3.59
C ARG A 330 6.13 -1.68 4.61
N LEU A 331 7.18 -0.88 4.78
CA LEU A 331 8.23 -1.17 5.76
C LEU A 331 7.69 -1.04 7.19
N THR A 332 6.88 -0.03 7.44
CA THR A 332 6.32 0.23 8.78
C THR A 332 5.33 -0.86 9.21
N CYS A 333 4.42 -1.30 8.34
CA CYS A 333 3.57 -2.48 8.61
C CYS A 333 4.39 -3.75 8.81
N TYR A 334 5.44 -3.95 8.01
CA TYR A 334 6.32 -5.12 8.11
C TYR A 334 7.01 -5.21 9.47
N LEU A 335 7.46 -4.08 10.01
CA LEU A 335 8.06 -4.03 11.34
C LEU A 335 7.09 -4.50 12.44
N TRP A 336 5.77 -4.48 12.22
CA TRP A 336 4.72 -4.98 13.13
C TRP A 336 4.22 -6.40 12.83
N ARG A 337 4.84 -7.12 11.89
CA ARG A 337 4.53 -8.52 11.65
C ARG A 337 5.00 -9.43 12.78
N ASP A 338 4.23 -10.48 13.03
CA ASP A 338 4.59 -11.55 13.96
C ASP A 338 5.67 -12.44 13.31
N PRO A 339 6.84 -12.62 13.95
CA PRO A 339 7.97 -13.38 13.39
C PRO A 339 7.66 -14.84 13.06
N ARG A 340 6.60 -15.42 13.65
CA ARG A 340 6.22 -16.84 13.48
C ARG A 340 5.64 -17.16 12.09
N TYR A 341 5.38 -16.16 11.26
CA TYR A 341 4.87 -16.33 9.88
C TYR A 341 5.96 -16.16 8.81
N VAL A 342 7.22 -16.11 9.22
CA VAL A 342 8.39 -16.03 8.34
C VAL A 342 9.16 -17.34 8.52
N GLN A 343 9.41 -18.06 7.43
CA GLN A 343 10.36 -19.19 7.48
C GLN A 343 11.67 -18.68 8.11
N HIS A 344 12.16 -19.41 9.11
CA HIS A 344 13.42 -19.11 9.78
C HIS A 344 14.51 -18.84 8.74
N GLY A 345 14.96 -17.57 8.68
CA GLY A 345 15.97 -17.13 7.70
C GLY A 345 16.01 -15.63 7.43
N ALA A 346 14.96 -14.86 7.71
CA ALA A 346 14.91 -13.45 7.30
C ALA A 346 15.12 -12.40 8.41
N PHE A 347 15.20 -12.80 9.69
CA PHE A 347 15.45 -11.85 10.78
C PHE A 347 16.87 -11.24 10.78
N PRO A 348 17.95 -11.93 10.32
CA PRO A 348 19.29 -11.32 10.34
C PRO A 348 19.60 -10.34 9.20
N ARG A 349 18.86 -10.36 8.07
CA ARG A 349 19.27 -9.66 6.84
C ARG A 349 18.72 -8.25 6.65
N ILE A 350 17.62 -7.89 7.31
CA ILE A 350 17.08 -6.52 7.23
C ILE A 350 17.91 -5.56 8.10
N HIS A 351 18.58 -6.08 9.13
CA HIS A 351 19.52 -5.30 9.93
C HIS A 351 20.79 -4.94 9.13
N SER A 352 21.27 -5.81 8.24
CA SER A 352 22.42 -5.51 7.36
C SER A 352 22.05 -4.63 6.16
N ALA A 353 20.77 -4.56 5.77
CA ALA A 353 20.31 -3.64 4.73
C ALA A 353 20.23 -2.19 5.22
N LEU A 354 20.02 -1.97 6.53
CA LEU A 354 20.04 -0.65 7.15
C LEU A 354 21.48 -0.10 7.33
N THR A 355 22.51 -0.91 7.11
CA THR A 355 23.92 -0.50 7.21
C THR A 355 24.65 -0.40 5.86
N ARG A 356 24.09 -0.90 4.75
CA ARG A 356 24.65 -0.69 3.40
C ARG A 356 23.88 0.43 2.71
N ALA A 357 24.56 1.53 2.39
CA ALA A 357 23.96 2.62 1.63
C ALA A 357 23.36 2.10 0.31
N VAL A 358 22.09 2.42 0.05
CA VAL A 358 21.43 2.09 -1.22
C VAL A 358 22.07 2.93 -2.32
N ARG A 359 22.67 2.28 -3.31
CA ARG A 359 23.22 2.92 -4.50
C ARG A 359 22.09 3.61 -5.25
N GLN A 360 22.31 4.88 -5.59
CA GLN A 360 21.37 5.72 -6.32
C GLN A 360 21.86 5.80 -7.77
N PRO A 361 21.23 5.11 -8.74
CA PRO A 361 21.50 5.37 -10.15
C PRO A 361 21.28 6.85 -10.46
N ARG A 362 22.05 7.44 -11.37
CA ARG A 362 21.84 8.83 -11.78
C ARG A 362 20.53 8.96 -12.55
N VAL A 363 20.24 8.00 -13.43
CA VAL A 363 19.05 8.00 -14.28
C VAL A 363 18.34 6.65 -14.23
N ILE A 364 17.01 6.69 -14.10
CA ILE A 364 16.15 5.52 -14.22
C ILE A 364 15.21 5.71 -15.39
N VAL A 365 15.22 4.78 -16.34
CA VAL A 365 14.34 4.82 -17.52
C VAL A 365 13.19 3.83 -17.34
N LEU A 366 11.98 4.36 -17.25
CA LEU A 366 10.71 3.66 -17.14
C LEU A 366 9.93 3.74 -18.46
N GLY A 367 8.95 2.86 -18.61
CA GLY A 367 8.08 2.83 -19.77
C GLY A 367 7.64 1.41 -20.10
N ASN A 368 6.58 1.30 -20.88
CA ASN A 368 6.05 0.01 -21.27
C ASN A 368 7.05 -0.79 -22.12
N HIS A 369 6.98 -2.12 -22.04
CA HIS A 369 7.83 -2.97 -22.88
C HIS A 369 7.54 -2.68 -24.36
N LYS A 370 8.58 -2.45 -25.18
CA LYS A 370 8.50 -1.98 -26.59
C LYS A 370 7.98 -0.54 -26.81
N SER A 371 8.00 0.32 -25.79
CA SER A 371 7.78 1.77 -25.98
C SER A 371 9.00 2.52 -26.51
N GLY A 372 10.17 1.87 -26.66
CA GLY A 372 11.41 2.53 -27.10
C GLY A 372 12.43 2.79 -25.99
N THR A 373 12.08 2.44 -24.75
CA THR A 373 12.95 2.58 -23.55
C THR A 373 14.38 2.09 -23.72
N THR A 374 14.61 0.97 -24.42
CA THR A 374 15.97 0.44 -24.64
C THR A 374 16.82 1.34 -25.55
N ALA A 375 16.25 1.88 -26.63
CA ALA A 375 16.99 2.74 -27.55
C ALA A 375 17.32 4.09 -26.90
N ILE A 376 16.32 4.70 -26.24
CA ILE A 376 16.50 5.98 -25.52
C ILE A 376 17.51 5.82 -24.39
N ALA A 377 17.44 4.74 -23.60
CA ALA A 377 18.43 4.46 -22.55
C ALA A 377 19.86 4.30 -23.11
N GLY A 378 20.01 3.56 -24.21
CA GLY A 378 21.32 3.32 -24.84
C GLY A 378 21.93 4.59 -25.41
N LEU A 379 21.16 5.38 -26.16
CA LEU A 379 21.62 6.63 -26.76
C LEU A 379 21.90 7.71 -25.71
N LEU A 380 21.04 7.85 -24.71
CA LEU A 380 21.25 8.79 -23.60
C LEU A 380 22.54 8.44 -22.84
N ALA A 381 22.76 7.16 -22.57
CA ALA A 381 23.97 6.73 -21.89
C ALA A 381 25.22 6.94 -22.72
N ALA A 382 25.19 6.63 -24.02
CA ALA A 382 26.30 6.90 -24.92
C ALA A 382 26.60 8.41 -24.98
N ARG A 383 25.57 9.24 -25.16
CA ARG A 383 25.71 10.70 -25.23
C ARG A 383 26.30 11.29 -23.96
N ALA A 384 25.89 10.80 -22.79
CA ALA A 384 26.34 11.30 -21.49
C ALA A 384 27.55 10.57 -20.89
N GLY A 385 28.08 9.54 -21.57
CA GLY A 385 29.16 8.70 -21.07
C GLY A 385 28.82 7.97 -19.76
N LEU A 386 27.61 7.41 -19.66
CA LEU A 386 27.09 6.70 -18.48
C LEU A 386 27.25 5.19 -18.63
N THR A 387 27.56 4.51 -17.52
CA THR A 387 27.44 3.04 -17.46
C THR A 387 25.97 2.63 -17.44
N THR A 388 25.62 1.47 -18.02
CA THR A 388 24.21 1.06 -18.17
C THR A 388 23.89 -0.34 -17.70
N THR A 389 22.71 -0.48 -17.10
CA THR A 389 21.99 -1.76 -17.03
C THR A 389 20.71 -1.67 -17.85
N ILE A 390 20.62 -2.45 -18.92
CA ILE A 390 19.45 -2.50 -19.82
C ILE A 390 18.88 -3.92 -19.84
N ASP A 391 17.66 -4.06 -19.31
CA ASP A 391 16.93 -5.31 -19.16
C ASP A 391 17.51 -6.30 -18.13
N LEU A 392 16.67 -7.24 -17.71
CA LEU A 392 17.04 -8.29 -16.76
C LEU A 392 17.65 -9.51 -17.47
N PRO A 393 18.74 -10.10 -16.95
CA PRO A 393 19.21 -11.41 -17.35
C PRO A 393 18.11 -12.46 -17.27
N ARG A 394 18.13 -13.47 -18.15
CA ARG A 394 17.08 -14.52 -18.22
C ARG A 394 16.86 -15.21 -16.86
N SER A 395 17.93 -15.46 -16.12
CA SER A 395 17.91 -16.07 -14.78
C SER A 395 17.13 -15.27 -13.73
N ARG A 396 16.99 -13.95 -13.91
CA ARG A 396 16.35 -13.05 -12.94
C ARG A 396 15.00 -12.51 -13.38
N ARG A 397 14.50 -12.94 -14.55
CA ARG A 397 13.20 -12.49 -15.10
C ARG A 397 12.02 -12.77 -14.19
N ARG A 398 12.06 -13.89 -13.45
CA ARG A 398 10.99 -14.25 -12.51
C ARG A 398 10.83 -13.19 -11.41
N GLU A 399 11.91 -12.58 -10.97
CA GLU A 399 11.87 -11.51 -9.96
C GLU A 399 11.28 -10.23 -10.55
N GLY A 400 11.65 -9.89 -11.77
CA GLY A 400 11.01 -8.81 -12.53
C GLY A 400 9.50 -9.04 -12.74
N TYR A 401 9.07 -10.27 -13.01
CA TYR A 401 7.64 -10.59 -13.14
C TYR A 401 6.88 -10.44 -11.83
N ARG A 402 7.51 -10.80 -10.70
CA ARG A 402 6.93 -10.55 -9.38
C ARG A 402 6.84 -9.06 -9.08
N LEU A 403 7.89 -8.29 -9.36
CA LEU A 403 7.88 -6.83 -9.22
C LEU A 403 6.75 -6.21 -10.05
N ALA A 404 6.62 -6.63 -11.32
CA ALA A 404 5.62 -6.08 -12.23
C ALA A 404 4.17 -6.36 -11.82
N ARG A 405 3.91 -7.46 -11.11
CA ARG A 405 2.59 -7.81 -10.57
C ARG A 405 2.30 -7.18 -9.20
N GLY A 406 3.24 -6.38 -8.66
CA GLY A 406 3.17 -5.92 -7.28
C GLY A 406 3.41 -7.03 -6.25
N GLU A 407 3.86 -8.21 -6.68
CA GLU A 407 4.20 -9.34 -5.82
C GLU A 407 5.63 -9.23 -5.24
N MET A 408 6.36 -8.14 -5.47
CA MET A 408 7.68 -7.88 -4.91
C MET A 408 7.86 -6.36 -4.84
N SER A 409 8.33 -5.83 -3.72
CA SER A 409 8.66 -4.40 -3.63
C SER A 409 9.97 -4.08 -4.35
N ILE A 410 10.16 -2.81 -4.72
CA ILE A 410 11.43 -2.33 -5.28
C ILE A 410 12.62 -2.56 -4.33
N ALA A 411 12.40 -2.47 -3.01
CA ALA A 411 13.43 -2.76 -2.01
C ALA A 411 13.87 -4.23 -2.03
N ALA A 412 12.91 -5.16 -2.05
CA ALA A 412 13.21 -6.59 -2.12
C ALA A 412 13.82 -6.99 -3.47
N PHE A 413 13.42 -6.31 -4.54
CA PHE A 413 14.01 -6.46 -5.86
C PHE A 413 15.47 -5.98 -5.85
N TYR A 414 15.75 -4.81 -5.27
CA TYR A 414 17.10 -4.27 -5.10
C TYR A 414 18.00 -5.19 -4.26
N GLU A 415 17.54 -5.68 -3.10
CA GLU A 415 18.31 -6.59 -2.24
C GLU A 415 18.84 -7.83 -2.98
N ARG A 416 18.06 -8.33 -3.95
CA ARG A 416 18.39 -9.53 -4.73
C ARG A 416 19.16 -9.25 -6.01
N ASN A 417 19.16 -7.99 -6.42
CA ASN A 417 19.68 -7.54 -7.72
C ASN A 417 20.56 -6.30 -7.57
N ALA A 418 21.23 -6.10 -6.43
CA ALA A 418 21.93 -4.87 -6.10
C ALA A 418 23.01 -4.53 -7.16
N ASP A 419 23.64 -5.56 -7.72
CA ASP A 419 24.59 -5.46 -8.83
C ASP A 419 24.01 -4.81 -10.09
N LEU A 420 22.71 -4.94 -10.35
CA LEU A 420 22.03 -4.28 -11.48
C LEU A 420 21.89 -2.76 -11.30
N PHE A 421 22.12 -2.25 -10.08
CA PHE A 421 21.99 -0.85 -9.73
C PHE A 421 23.35 -0.14 -9.55
N GLU A 422 24.47 -0.84 -9.80
CA GLU A 422 25.81 -0.23 -9.78
C GLU A 422 26.03 0.72 -10.97
N ALA A 423 25.33 0.48 -12.08
CA ALA A 423 25.35 1.33 -13.26
C ALA A 423 24.72 2.72 -13.03
N ASP A 424 25.25 3.73 -13.70
CA ASP A 424 24.74 5.10 -13.62
C ASP A 424 23.32 5.23 -14.20
N LEU A 425 23.01 4.51 -15.27
CA LEU A 425 21.69 4.45 -15.89
C LEU A 425 21.09 3.05 -15.78
N VAL A 426 19.89 2.96 -15.21
CA VAL A 426 19.17 1.69 -15.04
C VAL A 426 17.86 1.72 -15.80
N LYS A 427 17.66 0.72 -16.67
CA LYS A 427 16.42 0.50 -17.40
C LYS A 427 15.99 -0.96 -17.25
N ILE A 428 14.90 -1.20 -16.52
CA ILE A 428 14.32 -2.52 -16.34
C ILE A 428 12.80 -2.42 -16.57
N PRO A 429 12.20 -3.11 -17.58
CA PRO A 429 10.78 -2.94 -17.91
C PRO A 429 9.80 -3.22 -16.77
N ALA A 430 10.17 -4.11 -15.84
CA ALA A 430 9.36 -4.45 -14.69
C ALA A 430 9.22 -3.29 -13.69
N MET A 431 10.23 -2.43 -13.61
CA MET A 431 10.26 -1.27 -12.72
C MET A 431 9.15 -0.26 -13.04
N THR A 432 8.70 -0.18 -14.30
CA THR A 432 7.59 0.69 -14.71
C THR A 432 6.33 0.47 -13.87
N PHE A 433 6.07 -0.75 -13.41
CA PHE A 433 4.85 -1.07 -12.63
C PHE A 433 5.03 -0.89 -11.12
N ALA A 434 6.20 -0.39 -10.71
CA ALA A 434 6.52 0.06 -9.35
C ALA A 434 7.01 1.53 -9.37
N ALA A 435 6.57 2.32 -10.35
CA ALA A 435 7.05 3.68 -10.58
C ALA A 435 6.79 4.62 -9.40
N ASP A 436 5.66 4.46 -8.72
CA ASP A 436 5.27 5.16 -7.49
C ASP A 436 6.26 4.88 -6.34
N ASP A 437 6.68 3.63 -6.21
CA ASP A 437 7.70 3.22 -5.24
C ASP A 437 9.11 3.66 -5.67
N ILE A 438 9.45 3.67 -6.96
CA ILE A 438 10.80 4.01 -7.44
C ILE A 438 11.20 5.44 -7.09
N ALA A 439 10.31 6.41 -7.32
CA ALA A 439 10.61 7.81 -7.01
C ALA A 439 10.84 8.07 -5.51
N ALA A 440 10.36 7.16 -4.65
CA ALA A 440 10.59 7.19 -3.21
C ALA A 440 11.84 6.41 -2.80
N PHE A 441 12.15 5.29 -3.48
CA PHE A 441 13.28 4.41 -3.16
C PHE A 441 14.61 4.96 -3.66
N PHE A 442 14.56 5.63 -4.81
CA PHE A 442 15.70 6.30 -5.39
C PHE A 442 15.46 7.82 -5.44
N PRO A 443 15.48 8.52 -4.29
CA PRO A 443 15.07 9.91 -4.21
C PRO A 443 15.96 10.86 -5.01
N ASP A 444 17.22 10.47 -5.24
CA ASP A 444 18.26 11.25 -5.92
C ASP A 444 18.38 10.89 -7.40
N SER A 445 17.73 9.81 -7.84
CA SER A 445 17.67 9.44 -9.25
C SER A 445 16.74 10.35 -10.02
N GLN A 446 17.15 10.73 -11.22
CA GLN A 446 16.27 11.37 -12.19
C GLN A 446 15.50 10.29 -12.97
N VAL A 447 14.19 10.47 -13.12
CA VAL A 447 13.33 9.48 -13.76
C VAL A 447 12.93 9.97 -15.15
N VAL A 448 13.15 9.13 -16.16
CA VAL A 448 12.66 9.33 -17.52
C VAL A 448 11.57 8.30 -17.78
N PHE A 449 10.40 8.74 -18.26
CA PHE A 449 9.30 7.87 -18.61
C PHE A 449 9.05 7.91 -20.12
N VAL A 450 9.16 6.77 -20.78
CA VAL A 450 8.94 6.65 -22.23
C VAL A 450 7.56 6.08 -22.52
N VAL A 451 6.74 6.89 -23.16
CA VAL A 451 5.41 6.50 -23.68
C VAL A 451 5.48 6.33 -25.19
N ARG A 452 4.62 5.47 -25.72
CA ARG A 452 4.44 5.24 -27.15
C ARG A 452 2.97 5.03 -27.42
N ASP A 453 2.49 5.40 -28.60
CA ASP A 453 1.13 5.12 -29.04
C ASP A 453 0.74 3.66 -28.74
N PRO A 454 -0.41 3.40 -28.07
CA PRO A 454 -0.80 2.06 -27.63
C PRO A 454 -0.92 1.07 -28.79
N ARG A 455 -1.45 1.51 -29.94
CA ARG A 455 -1.62 0.67 -31.14
C ARG A 455 -0.26 0.17 -31.61
N GLN A 456 0.69 1.10 -31.71
CA GLN A 456 2.06 0.81 -32.13
C GLN A 456 2.84 0.00 -31.10
N ASN A 457 2.63 0.27 -29.82
CA ASN A 457 3.29 -0.45 -28.74
C ASN A 457 2.82 -1.91 -28.68
N ILE A 458 1.51 -2.14 -28.70
CA ILE A 458 0.91 -3.49 -28.66
C ILE A 458 1.31 -4.28 -29.90
N ARG A 459 1.24 -3.69 -31.10
CA ARG A 459 1.70 -4.32 -32.36
C ARG A 459 3.14 -4.77 -32.23
N SER A 460 4.02 -3.91 -31.70
CA SER A 460 5.44 -4.23 -31.51
C SER A 460 5.69 -5.38 -30.51
N ILE A 461 4.84 -5.53 -29.49
CA ILE A 461 4.87 -6.64 -28.53
C ILE A 461 4.48 -7.97 -29.20
N LEU A 462 3.45 -7.94 -30.06
CA LEU A 462 2.91 -9.11 -30.75
C LEU A 462 3.82 -9.58 -31.88
N ASN A 463 4.32 -8.65 -32.72
CA ASN A 463 5.28 -8.95 -33.80
C ASN A 463 6.54 -9.64 -33.28
N ARG A 464 7.11 -9.16 -32.16
CA ARG A 464 8.29 -9.77 -31.53
C ARG A 464 8.06 -11.23 -31.12
N ARG A 465 6.80 -11.61 -30.89
CA ARG A 465 6.40 -12.96 -30.50
C ARG A 465 5.80 -13.74 -31.67
N GLY A 466 5.73 -13.20 -32.88
CA GLY A 466 5.04 -13.86 -33.99
C GLY A 466 3.59 -14.22 -33.66
N ILE A 467 2.91 -13.37 -32.89
CA ILE A 467 1.49 -13.55 -32.54
C ILE A 467 0.68 -12.63 -33.45
N SER A 468 -0.36 -13.17 -34.08
CA SER A 468 -1.31 -12.39 -34.88
C SER A 468 -1.95 -11.27 -34.05
N GLY A 469 -2.39 -10.18 -34.67
CA GLY A 469 -3.19 -9.13 -34.05
C GLY A 469 -4.70 -9.36 -34.11
N THR A 470 -5.19 -10.30 -34.93
CA THR A 470 -6.63 -10.49 -35.21
C THR A 470 -7.31 -11.54 -34.33
N GLY A 471 -6.54 -12.42 -33.67
CA GLY A 471 -7.11 -13.48 -32.83
C GLY A 471 -7.72 -12.96 -31.53
N ARG A 472 -8.69 -13.69 -30.95
CA ARG A 472 -9.23 -13.40 -29.60
C ARG A 472 -8.59 -14.25 -28.49
N LYS A 473 -8.15 -15.48 -28.81
CA LYS A 473 -7.47 -16.38 -27.86
C LYS A 473 -5.97 -16.40 -28.13
N LEU A 474 -5.17 -16.35 -27.07
CA LEU A 474 -3.73 -16.48 -27.17
C LEU A 474 -3.36 -17.90 -27.67
N PRO A 475 -2.42 -18.06 -28.63
CA PRO A 475 -2.04 -19.37 -29.14
C PRO A 475 -1.60 -20.32 -28.02
N LEU A 476 -1.89 -21.62 -28.17
CA LEU A 476 -1.68 -22.63 -27.11
C LEU A 476 -0.23 -22.63 -26.59
N ILE A 477 0.75 -22.59 -27.49
CA ILE A 477 2.17 -22.54 -27.12
C ILE A 477 2.52 -21.35 -26.22
N TYR A 478 1.87 -20.19 -26.43
CA TYR A 478 2.08 -19.00 -25.62
C TYR A 478 1.33 -19.06 -24.29
N ARG A 479 0.15 -19.70 -24.25
CA ARG A 479 -0.56 -20.00 -22.99
C ARG A 479 0.28 -20.92 -22.09
N ILE A 480 0.88 -21.97 -22.67
CA ILE A 480 1.76 -22.90 -21.96
C ILE A 480 3.02 -22.17 -21.47
N LYS A 481 3.72 -21.43 -22.36
CA LYS A 481 4.91 -20.64 -21.99
C LYS A 481 4.61 -19.62 -20.89
N GLN A 482 3.42 -19.02 -20.86
CA GLN A 482 3.02 -18.12 -19.79
C GLN A 482 2.84 -18.83 -18.46
N ARG A 483 2.15 -19.98 -18.45
CA ARG A 483 2.00 -20.79 -17.23
C ARG A 483 3.35 -21.24 -16.67
N LEU A 484 4.27 -21.66 -17.54
CA LEU A 484 5.60 -22.14 -17.15
C LEU A 484 6.52 -21.00 -16.67
N ASN A 485 6.53 -19.86 -17.38
CA ASN A 485 7.50 -18.79 -17.13
C ASN A 485 6.96 -17.67 -16.21
N GLY A 486 5.67 -17.66 -15.92
CA GLY A 486 5.02 -16.65 -15.07
C GLY A 486 5.08 -15.22 -15.61
N SER A 487 5.24 -15.02 -16.92
CA SER A 487 5.28 -13.68 -17.52
C SER A 487 3.91 -13.01 -17.41
N PRO A 488 3.81 -11.80 -16.81
CA PRO A 488 2.53 -11.14 -16.65
C PRO A 488 2.03 -10.49 -17.94
N SER A 489 2.81 -10.47 -19.04
CA SER A 489 2.53 -9.64 -20.23
C SER A 489 1.09 -9.66 -20.77
N VAL A 490 0.37 -10.79 -20.73
CA VAL A 490 -1.08 -10.85 -21.07
C VAL A 490 -1.90 -11.51 -19.95
N ASP A 491 -1.43 -11.38 -18.72
CA ASP A 491 -2.12 -11.84 -17.53
C ASP A 491 -3.21 -10.83 -17.13
N ARG A 492 -4.47 -11.18 -17.37
CA ARG A 492 -5.61 -10.32 -17.01
C ARG A 492 -5.66 -10.04 -15.51
N ALA A 493 -5.27 -10.99 -14.66
CA ALA A 493 -5.27 -10.78 -13.22
C ALA A 493 -4.17 -9.80 -12.77
N ALA A 494 -3.09 -9.67 -13.55
CA ALA A 494 -2.00 -8.74 -13.25
C ALA A 494 -2.34 -7.28 -13.57
N TRP A 495 -3.14 -7.03 -14.63
CA TRP A 495 -3.38 -5.68 -15.14
C TRP A 495 -4.80 -5.17 -14.87
N GLY A 496 -5.75 -6.07 -14.61
CA GLY A 496 -7.17 -5.72 -14.46
C GLY A 496 -7.79 -5.23 -15.76
N GLY A 497 -8.87 -4.46 -15.66
CA GLY A 497 -9.47 -3.73 -16.77
C GLY A 497 -10.57 -4.46 -17.56
N SER A 498 -11.04 -3.80 -18.63
CA SER A 498 -12.21 -4.23 -19.41
C SER A 498 -11.85 -4.90 -20.74
N GLY A 499 -10.55 -4.98 -21.07
CA GLY A 499 -10.08 -5.45 -22.35
C GLY A 499 -10.42 -6.91 -22.62
N ARG A 500 -10.99 -7.18 -23.80
CA ARG A 500 -11.31 -8.54 -24.25
C ARG A 500 -10.17 -9.18 -25.04
N GLY A 501 -9.97 -10.49 -24.83
CA GLY A 501 -8.89 -11.25 -25.47
C GLY A 501 -7.49 -10.79 -25.03
N TYR A 502 -6.43 -11.33 -25.65
CA TYR A 502 -5.06 -10.97 -25.28
C TYR A 502 -4.66 -9.57 -25.76
N VAL A 503 -5.29 -9.04 -26.81
CA VAL A 503 -5.08 -7.67 -27.30
C VAL A 503 -5.63 -6.67 -26.29
N GLY A 504 -6.86 -6.87 -25.82
CA GLY A 504 -7.46 -6.03 -24.78
C GLY A 504 -6.64 -6.05 -23.48
N VAL A 505 -6.14 -7.21 -23.04
CA VAL A 505 -5.28 -7.28 -21.85
C VAL A 505 -3.95 -6.51 -22.04
N LEU A 506 -3.41 -6.46 -23.26
CA LEU A 506 -2.25 -5.63 -23.56
C LEU A 506 -2.58 -4.13 -23.55
N ALA A 507 -3.81 -3.76 -23.92
CA ALA A 507 -4.32 -2.41 -23.78
C ALA A 507 -4.48 -2.00 -22.31
N ASP A 508 -5.06 -2.87 -21.47
CA ASP A 508 -5.16 -2.65 -20.02
C ASP A 508 -3.76 -2.49 -19.39
N ARG A 509 -2.79 -3.33 -19.80
CA ARG A 509 -1.38 -3.20 -19.39
C ARG A 509 -0.77 -1.87 -19.81
N TRP A 510 -1.09 -1.38 -21.01
CA TRP A 510 -0.59 -0.10 -21.49
C TRP A 510 -1.13 1.03 -20.61
N ASN A 511 -2.45 1.06 -20.38
CA ASN A 511 -3.11 2.01 -19.49
C ASN A 511 -2.51 2.02 -18.10
N ARG A 512 -2.26 0.84 -17.52
CA ARG A 512 -1.68 0.74 -16.19
C ARG A 512 -0.32 1.45 -16.09
N GLY A 513 0.52 1.32 -17.12
CA GLY A 513 1.79 2.04 -17.19
C GLY A 513 1.60 3.55 -17.35
N ALA A 514 0.66 3.96 -18.21
CA ALA A 514 0.30 5.36 -18.43
C ALA A 514 -0.21 6.05 -17.14
N GLU A 515 -1.14 5.42 -16.42
CA GLU A 515 -1.66 5.91 -15.14
C GLU A 515 -0.57 6.09 -14.10
N LEU A 516 0.38 5.14 -14.03
CA LEU A 516 1.50 5.23 -13.11
C LEU A 516 2.40 6.43 -13.41
N TYR A 517 2.60 6.77 -14.69
CA TYR A 517 3.28 8.03 -15.04
C TYR A 517 2.50 9.24 -14.53
N ILE A 518 1.17 9.30 -14.72
CA ILE A 518 0.36 10.44 -14.24
C ILE A 518 0.55 10.66 -12.73
N GLN A 519 0.69 9.57 -11.96
CA GLN A 519 0.94 9.63 -10.51
C GLN A 519 2.33 10.19 -10.15
N ILE A 520 3.34 9.99 -11.01
CA ILE A 520 4.71 10.45 -10.79
C ILE A 520 5.15 11.60 -11.70
N LYS A 521 4.21 12.25 -12.43
CA LYS A 521 4.52 13.26 -13.45
C LYS A 521 5.35 14.44 -12.93
N SER A 522 5.22 14.77 -11.64
CA SER A 522 6.02 15.84 -11.01
C SER A 522 7.48 15.44 -10.73
N ARG A 523 7.82 14.15 -10.88
CA ARG A 523 9.16 13.59 -10.62
C ARG A 523 9.73 12.83 -11.81
N ALA A 524 9.05 12.82 -12.96
CA ALA A 524 9.49 12.10 -14.15
C ALA A 524 9.40 12.98 -15.39
N LEU A 525 10.45 12.95 -16.20
CA LEU A 525 10.48 13.56 -17.53
C LEU A 525 9.82 12.63 -18.53
N LEU A 526 8.84 13.14 -19.28
CA LEU A 526 8.15 12.39 -20.31
C LEU A 526 8.92 12.46 -21.63
N VAL A 527 9.07 11.31 -22.28
CA VAL A 527 9.54 11.21 -23.67
C VAL A 527 8.49 10.43 -24.46
N ARG A 528 7.91 11.06 -25.48
CA ARG A 528 7.09 10.37 -26.47
C ARG A 528 8.01 9.72 -27.50
N TYR A 529 7.74 8.47 -27.80
CA TYR A 529 8.55 7.71 -28.75
C TYR A 529 8.49 8.30 -30.16
N GLU A 530 7.32 8.83 -30.54
CA GLU A 530 7.05 9.44 -31.83
C GLU A 530 7.92 10.71 -32.03
N ASP A 531 8.00 11.57 -31.01
CA ASP A 531 8.87 12.75 -31.01
C ASP A 531 10.34 12.34 -31.10
N PHE A 532 10.75 11.32 -30.33
CA PHE A 532 12.09 10.74 -30.40
C PHE A 532 12.42 10.18 -31.79
N THR A 533 11.46 9.59 -32.50
CA THR A 533 11.72 9.07 -33.86
C THR A 533 11.76 10.15 -34.94
N ALA A 534 11.13 11.31 -34.70
CA ALA A 534 11.13 12.42 -35.65
C ALA A 534 12.53 13.07 -35.72
N ASP A 535 13.17 13.26 -34.57
CA ASP A 535 14.56 13.73 -34.49
C ASP A 535 15.26 13.11 -33.27
N LYS A 536 15.95 11.99 -33.50
CA LYS A 536 16.61 11.22 -32.43
C LYS A 536 17.71 12.04 -31.74
N LEU A 537 18.50 12.79 -32.51
CA LEU A 537 19.66 13.50 -31.97
C LEU A 537 19.19 14.69 -31.13
N ALA A 538 18.31 15.53 -31.67
CA ALA A 538 17.80 16.69 -30.94
C ALA A 538 17.07 16.29 -29.66
N GLN A 539 16.30 15.20 -29.70
CA GLN A 539 15.57 14.70 -28.52
C GLN A 539 16.50 14.14 -27.45
N ILE A 540 17.56 13.41 -27.82
CA ILE A 540 18.55 12.93 -26.84
C ILE A 540 19.37 14.09 -26.28
N ASP A 541 19.73 15.07 -27.10
CA ASP A 541 20.44 16.28 -26.67
C ASP A 541 19.60 17.09 -25.68
N ALA A 542 18.33 17.37 -26.00
CA ALA A 542 17.41 18.07 -25.11
C ALA A 542 17.17 17.29 -23.80
N LEU A 543 17.06 15.96 -23.86
CA LEU A 543 16.91 15.11 -22.69
C LEU A 543 18.18 15.14 -21.81
N THR A 544 19.36 15.11 -22.41
CA THR A 544 20.66 15.18 -21.73
C THR A 544 20.79 16.49 -20.96
N ASP A 545 20.45 17.62 -21.59
CA ASP A 545 20.48 18.95 -20.97
C ASP A 545 19.45 19.08 -19.85
N THR A 546 18.22 18.61 -20.07
CA THR A 546 17.14 18.66 -19.06
C THR A 546 17.51 17.86 -17.82
N LEU A 547 18.20 16.73 -18.01
CA LEU A 547 18.75 15.90 -16.94
C LEU A 547 20.05 16.46 -16.34
N ARG A 548 20.53 17.62 -16.82
CA ARG A 548 21.78 18.26 -16.36
C ARG A 548 22.97 17.30 -16.44
N LEU A 549 23.08 16.60 -17.56
CA LEU A 549 24.19 15.69 -17.87
C LEU A 549 25.11 16.35 -18.90
N ASP A 550 26.41 16.05 -18.84
CA ASP A 550 27.36 16.53 -19.83
C ASP A 550 27.27 15.70 -21.11
N ARG A 551 27.30 16.35 -22.28
CA ARG A 551 27.38 15.68 -23.57
C ARG A 551 28.83 15.27 -23.84
N LYS A 552 29.18 14.01 -23.60
CA LYS A 552 30.56 13.49 -23.63
C LYS A 552 30.98 12.86 -24.95
N ALA A 553 30.04 12.38 -25.77
CA ALA A 553 30.33 11.69 -27.02
C ALA A 553 29.36 12.09 -28.13
N ASP A 554 29.84 12.09 -29.37
CA ASP A 554 28.97 12.11 -30.56
C ASP A 554 28.28 10.74 -30.71
N ILE A 555 26.97 10.76 -30.94
CA ILE A 555 26.14 9.55 -31.08
C ILE A 555 25.59 9.39 -32.49
N THR A 556 26.00 10.22 -33.45
CA THR A 556 25.47 10.25 -34.82
C THR A 556 25.52 8.87 -35.47
N ASP A 557 26.64 8.15 -35.36
CA ASP A 557 26.80 6.79 -35.89
C ASP A 557 25.96 5.73 -35.16
N MET A 558 25.47 6.05 -33.95
CA MET A 558 24.65 5.15 -33.14
C MET A 558 23.16 5.35 -33.36
N LEU A 559 22.73 6.43 -34.04
CA LEU A 559 21.31 6.77 -34.20
C LEU A 559 20.54 5.64 -34.90
N ASP A 560 21.18 4.95 -35.84
CA ASP A 560 20.58 3.83 -36.58
C ASP A 560 20.94 2.46 -36.04
N HIS A 561 21.67 2.40 -34.92
CA HIS A 561 21.98 1.15 -34.27
C HIS A 561 20.70 0.48 -33.73
N GLN A 562 20.46 -0.73 -34.20
CA GLN A 562 19.29 -1.50 -33.81
C GLN A 562 19.51 -2.24 -32.49
N PHE A 563 19.21 -1.57 -31.37
CA PHE A 563 19.36 -2.15 -30.02
C PHE A 563 18.45 -3.37 -29.73
N GLN A 564 17.38 -3.58 -30.51
CA GLN A 564 16.50 -4.76 -30.42
C GLN A 564 15.88 -5.09 -31.79
N PRO A 565 15.55 -6.37 -32.08
CA PRO A 565 14.84 -6.75 -33.30
C PRO A 565 13.58 -5.91 -33.51
N ALA A 566 13.47 -5.29 -34.69
CA ALA A 566 12.33 -4.50 -35.10
C ALA A 566 11.18 -5.44 -35.45
N GLY A 567 9.96 -5.05 -35.07
CA GLY A 567 8.78 -5.68 -35.66
C GLY A 567 8.55 -5.12 -37.06
N ASN A 568 7.68 -5.78 -37.84
CA ASN A 568 7.28 -5.25 -39.14
C ASN A 568 6.57 -3.89 -38.95
N ARG A 569 7.20 -2.81 -39.43
CA ARG A 569 6.72 -1.43 -39.29
C ARG A 569 5.73 -1.03 -40.39
N THR A 570 5.74 -1.74 -41.52
CA THR A 570 5.02 -1.37 -42.75
C THR A 570 3.54 -1.75 -42.75
N VAL A 571 3.13 -2.75 -41.95
CA VAL A 571 1.73 -3.20 -41.86
C VAL A 571 0.89 -2.17 -41.11
N ARG A 572 -0.19 -1.64 -41.71
CA ARG A 572 -1.01 -0.64 -41.03
C ARG A 572 -1.74 -1.24 -39.80
N ALA A 573 -2.14 -0.39 -38.84
CA ALA A 573 -2.73 -0.87 -37.58
C ALA A 573 -4.10 -1.55 -37.78
N ASP A 574 -4.92 -0.99 -38.68
CA ASP A 574 -6.19 -1.54 -39.18
C ASP A 574 -5.98 -2.92 -39.82
N GLU A 575 -4.97 -3.05 -40.68
CA GLU A 575 -4.61 -4.32 -41.32
C GLU A 575 -4.13 -5.37 -40.30
N PHE A 576 -3.31 -4.96 -39.32
CA PHE A 576 -2.72 -5.89 -38.35
C PHE A 576 -3.71 -6.41 -37.31
N PHE A 577 -4.58 -5.54 -36.79
CA PHE A 577 -5.51 -5.88 -35.72
C PHE A 577 -6.89 -6.31 -36.23
N GLY A 578 -7.29 -5.86 -37.41
CA GLY A 578 -8.69 -5.87 -37.84
C GLY A 578 -9.53 -4.85 -37.06
N ALA A 579 -10.74 -4.58 -37.55
CA ALA A 579 -11.63 -3.54 -37.02
C ALA A 579 -11.93 -3.72 -35.52
N ASP A 580 -12.29 -4.94 -35.11
CA ASP A 580 -12.68 -5.27 -33.73
C ASP A 580 -11.57 -4.98 -32.70
N ASN A 581 -10.37 -5.52 -32.92
CA ASN A 581 -9.28 -5.39 -31.95
C ASN A 581 -8.68 -3.98 -31.97
N LEU A 582 -8.69 -3.29 -33.11
CA LEU A 582 -8.30 -1.89 -33.17
C LEU A 582 -9.27 -1.02 -32.37
N ALA A 583 -10.59 -1.19 -32.58
CA ALA A 583 -11.62 -0.49 -31.82
C ALA A 583 -11.52 -0.80 -30.31
N GLU A 584 -11.19 -2.04 -29.94
CA GLU A 584 -10.97 -2.41 -28.54
C GLU A 584 -9.77 -1.68 -27.92
N ILE A 585 -8.63 -1.60 -28.64
CA ILE A 585 -7.45 -0.85 -28.15
C ILE A 585 -7.82 0.61 -27.91
N GLU A 586 -8.48 1.24 -28.88
CA GLU A 586 -8.86 2.65 -28.81
C GLU A 586 -9.88 2.90 -27.71
N ARG A 587 -10.92 2.06 -27.59
CA ARG A 587 -11.91 2.14 -26.51
C ARG A 587 -11.27 2.02 -25.13
N VAL A 588 -10.37 1.05 -24.96
CA VAL A 588 -9.70 0.82 -23.66
C VAL A 588 -8.74 1.96 -23.36
N CYS A 589 -7.93 2.38 -24.32
CA CYS A 589 -6.83 3.34 -24.08
C CYS A 589 -7.24 4.82 -24.21
N ALA A 590 -8.40 5.14 -24.79
CA ALA A 590 -8.82 6.50 -25.12
C ALA A 590 -8.58 7.52 -23.98
N PRO A 591 -9.00 7.28 -22.72
CA PRO A 591 -8.82 8.26 -21.65
C PRO A 591 -7.35 8.65 -21.44
N MET A 592 -6.44 7.67 -21.53
CA MET A 592 -5.00 7.91 -21.37
C MET A 592 -4.35 8.36 -22.68
N MET A 593 -4.84 7.95 -23.84
CA MET A 593 -4.33 8.41 -25.14
C MET A 593 -4.35 9.94 -25.25
N HIS A 594 -5.46 10.58 -24.90
CA HIS A 594 -5.57 12.04 -24.92
C HIS A 594 -4.58 12.73 -23.97
N GLN A 595 -4.27 12.14 -22.81
CA GLN A 595 -3.29 12.69 -21.86
C GLN A 595 -1.86 12.77 -22.45
N PHE A 596 -1.57 11.96 -23.46
CA PHE A 596 -0.27 11.94 -24.15
C PHE A 596 -0.32 12.49 -25.58
N GLY A 597 -1.43 13.14 -25.96
CA GLY A 597 -1.60 13.71 -27.31
C GLY A 597 -1.70 12.65 -28.41
N TYR A 598 -2.33 11.52 -28.11
CA TYR A 598 -2.75 10.54 -29.12
C TYR A 598 -4.27 10.61 -29.30
N GLU A 599 -4.71 10.67 -30.55
CA GLU A 599 -6.13 10.66 -30.89
C GLU A 599 -6.57 9.27 -31.41
N PRO A 600 -7.79 8.82 -31.08
CA PRO A 600 -8.41 7.66 -31.72
C PRO A 600 -8.47 7.84 -33.24
N SER A 601 -8.43 6.73 -33.98
CA SER A 601 -8.61 6.78 -35.43
C SER A 601 -10.02 7.31 -35.73
N GLN A 602 -10.16 8.21 -36.70
CA GLN A 602 -11.48 8.57 -37.21
C GLN A 602 -12.08 7.32 -37.86
N GLN A 603 -12.99 6.64 -37.16
CA GLN A 603 -13.89 5.70 -37.83
C GLN A 603 -14.94 6.55 -38.55
N ASP A 604 -15.01 6.44 -39.88
CA ASP A 604 -16.22 6.80 -40.61
C ASP A 604 -17.38 6.11 -39.89
N ARG A 605 -18.19 6.90 -39.18
CA ARG A 605 -19.42 6.40 -38.57
C ARG A 605 -20.26 5.86 -39.72
N PRO A 606 -20.67 4.58 -39.75
CA PRO A 606 -21.67 4.16 -40.70
C PRO A 606 -22.92 5.03 -40.48
N ARG A 607 -23.40 5.62 -41.58
CA ARG A 607 -24.65 6.38 -41.63
C ARG A 607 -25.84 5.51 -41.25
#